data_AF-A0A932XTV7-F1
#
_entry.id   AF-A0A932XTV7-F1
#
_cell.length_a   1.000
_cell.length_b   1.000
_cell.length_c   1.000
_cell.angle_alpha   90.00
_cell.angle_beta   90.00
_cell.angle_gamma   90.00
#
_symmetry.space_group_name_H-M   'P 1'
#
loop_
_entity.id
_entity.type
_entity.pdbx_description
1 polymer ?
#
loop_
_entity_poly.entity_id
_entity_poly.type
_entity_poly.pdbx_seq_one_letter_code
_entity_poly.pdbx_strand_id
1 'polypeptide(L)'
;MEPSEFLRQTEALDISERGSKILEIAKTEFKSTALCENRPWNEDDVQRVRQFFIRVAPHVHHKIRPSYWEHLLITSQYARKIAESIASTEADPNEAEALGLLHDIGKIITPDHYLRTDALGRLLAIKAGVRMEVFEKIAPLNRILGISALPVSTINDLSLPQIINHTSDNMGRKNSNGELINVEDVLSLSSRKSSTDSIWYSERDGLTTLSKPGFEQWANNLVLEEITSLKDKYHVDFGKIRSEVGHDVQKPENTQWLLAVQNT
;
A
#
# COMPACT_ATOMS: atom_id res chain seq x y z
N MET A 1 34.05 -8.39 5.73
CA MET A 1 32.64 -8.77 5.53
C MET A 1 32.26 -8.34 4.15
N GLU A 2 31.78 -9.25 3.31
CA GLU A 2 31.32 -8.91 1.96
C GLU A 2 30.13 -7.93 2.06
N PRO A 3 30.01 -6.92 1.18
CA PRO A 3 28.90 -5.96 1.22
C PRO A 3 27.51 -6.61 1.23
N SER A 4 27.36 -7.76 0.56
CA SER A 4 26.12 -8.54 0.57
C SER A 4 25.82 -9.21 1.91
N GLU A 5 26.84 -9.62 2.66
CA GLU A 5 26.68 -10.24 3.97
C GLU A 5 26.30 -9.20 5.02
N PHE A 6 26.90 -8.01 4.96
CA PHE A 6 26.56 -6.87 5.82
C PHE A 6 25.09 -6.43 5.66
N LEU A 7 24.62 -6.32 4.42
CA LEU A 7 23.22 -5.94 4.13
C LEU A 7 22.24 -7.01 4.63
N ARG A 8 22.55 -8.30 4.46
CA ARG A 8 21.72 -9.40 4.99
C ARG A 8 21.65 -9.40 6.51
N GLN A 9 22.78 -9.13 7.18
CA GLN A 9 22.82 -9.03 8.64
C GLN A 9 22.01 -7.84 9.14
N THR A 10 22.13 -6.69 8.47
CA THR A 10 21.35 -5.48 8.82
C THR A 10 19.84 -5.72 8.70
N GLU A 11 19.39 -6.30 7.58
CA GLU A 11 17.96 -6.64 7.40
C GLU A 11 17.48 -7.65 8.45
N ALA A 12 18.28 -8.69 8.73
CA ALA A 12 17.93 -9.70 9.73
C ALA A 12 17.78 -9.07 11.14
N LEU A 13 18.63 -8.10 11.48
CA LEU A 13 18.52 -7.33 12.72
C LEU A 13 17.26 -6.47 12.72
N ASP A 14 16.95 -5.75 11.63
CA ASP A 14 15.72 -4.96 11.52
C ASP A 14 14.46 -5.82 11.69
N ILE A 15 14.41 -6.97 11.02
CA ILE A 15 13.31 -7.93 11.14
C ILE A 15 13.21 -8.47 12.57
N SER A 16 14.34 -8.81 13.19
CA SER A 16 14.36 -9.37 14.55
C SER A 16 13.93 -8.34 15.61
N GLU A 17 14.51 -7.15 15.59
CA GLU A 17 14.31 -6.11 16.60
C GLU A 17 12.99 -5.37 16.43
N ARG A 18 12.69 -4.92 15.20
CA ARG A 18 11.51 -4.10 14.90
C ARG A 18 10.32 -4.99 14.60
N GLY A 19 10.52 -5.99 13.75
CA GLY A 19 9.46 -6.90 13.31
C GLY A 19 8.77 -7.60 14.48
N SER A 20 9.50 -7.99 15.52
CA SER A 20 8.90 -8.61 16.72
C SER A 20 7.97 -7.65 17.48
N LYS A 21 8.41 -6.41 17.74
CA LYS A 21 7.60 -5.39 18.43
C LYS A 21 6.38 -4.98 17.61
N ILE A 22 6.58 -4.76 16.31
CA ILE A 22 5.51 -4.43 15.36
C ILE A 22 4.47 -5.56 15.33
N LEU A 23 4.92 -6.81 15.32
CA LEU A 23 4.04 -7.96 15.34
C LEU A 23 3.21 -8.06 16.63
N GLU A 24 3.80 -7.79 17.80
CA GLU A 24 3.07 -7.79 19.07
C GLU A 24 1.97 -6.72 19.11
N ILE A 25 2.26 -5.53 18.56
CA ILE A 25 1.28 -4.46 18.44
C ILE A 25 0.19 -4.84 17.45
N ALA A 26 0.55 -5.38 16.27
CA ALA A 26 -0.41 -5.85 15.27
C ALA A 26 -1.36 -6.91 15.84
N LYS A 27 -0.82 -7.91 16.56
CA LYS A 27 -1.62 -8.95 17.23
C LYS A 27 -2.58 -8.38 18.25
N THR A 28 -2.25 -7.26 18.89
CA THR A 28 -3.11 -6.63 19.88
C THR A 28 -4.22 -5.83 19.20
N GLU A 29 -3.87 -4.96 18.26
CA GLU A 29 -4.82 -4.07 17.62
C GLU A 29 -5.75 -4.77 16.63
N PHE A 30 -5.30 -5.86 15.98
CA PHE A 30 -6.11 -6.55 14.96
C PHE A 30 -6.98 -7.69 15.52
N LYS A 31 -6.74 -8.17 16.74
CA LYS A 31 -7.33 -9.43 17.27
C LYS A 31 -8.85 -9.53 17.15
N SER A 32 -9.56 -8.40 17.28
CA SER A 32 -11.03 -8.35 17.26
C SER A 32 -11.58 -7.47 16.14
N THR A 33 -10.79 -7.28 15.08
CA THR A 33 -11.21 -6.54 13.89
C THR A 33 -11.68 -7.49 12.80
N ALA A 34 -12.37 -6.96 11.79
CA ALA A 34 -12.75 -7.70 10.58
C ALA A 34 -11.54 -8.23 9.79
N LEU A 35 -10.32 -7.74 10.07
CA LEU A 35 -9.07 -8.31 9.55
C LEU A 35 -8.87 -9.75 10.03
N CYS A 36 -9.19 -10.04 11.29
CA CYS A 36 -8.94 -11.35 11.92
C CYS A 36 -10.22 -12.18 12.09
N GLU A 37 -11.38 -11.54 12.15
CA GLU A 37 -12.66 -12.19 12.39
C GLU A 37 -13.59 -12.11 11.16
N ASN A 38 -14.35 -13.17 10.90
CA ASN A 38 -15.35 -13.17 9.82
C ASN A 38 -16.62 -12.43 10.27
N ARG A 39 -16.57 -11.10 10.24
CA ARG A 39 -17.68 -10.20 10.55
C ARG A 39 -17.72 -9.00 9.60
N PRO A 40 -18.86 -8.28 9.51
CA PRO A 40 -18.92 -7.04 8.74
C PRO A 40 -17.88 -6.02 9.20
N TRP A 41 -17.37 -5.24 8.25
CA TRP A 41 -16.46 -4.14 8.51
C TRP A 41 -17.21 -2.93 9.08
N ASN A 42 -16.52 -2.17 9.92
CA ASN A 42 -17.02 -0.93 10.48
C ASN A 42 -15.89 0.08 10.72
N GLU A 43 -16.26 1.27 11.17
CA GLU A 43 -15.31 2.36 11.42
C GLU A 43 -14.30 2.01 12.55
N ASP A 44 -14.67 1.22 13.55
CA ASP A 44 -13.72 0.79 14.62
C ASP A 44 -12.58 -0.04 14.01
N ASP A 45 -12.83 -0.85 12.99
CA ASP A 45 -11.78 -1.61 12.29
C ASP A 45 -10.72 -0.67 11.69
N VAL A 46 -11.15 0.42 11.07
CA VAL A 46 -10.26 1.46 10.53
C VAL A 46 -9.49 2.14 11.66
N GLN A 47 -10.17 2.54 12.75
CA GLN A 47 -9.54 3.19 13.89
C GLN A 47 -8.49 2.29 14.57
N ARG A 48 -8.71 0.97 14.61
CA ARG A 48 -7.74 -0.01 15.11
C ARG A 48 -6.49 -0.08 14.24
N VAL A 49 -6.63 -0.02 12.92
CA VAL A 49 -5.47 0.07 12.00
C VAL A 49 -4.72 1.40 12.19
N ARG A 50 -5.44 2.51 12.38
CA ARG A 50 -4.82 3.81 12.66
C ARG A 50 -4.07 3.81 13.99
N GLN A 51 -4.65 3.18 15.01
CA GLN A 51 -4.03 3.03 16.33
C GLN A 51 -2.81 2.11 16.29
N PHE A 52 -2.85 1.05 15.48
CA PHE A 52 -1.68 0.24 15.18
C PHE A 52 -0.53 1.11 14.67
N PHE A 53 -0.76 1.98 13.69
CA PHE A 53 0.28 2.85 13.14
C PHE A 53 0.84 3.86 14.17
N ILE A 54 -0.01 4.45 15.01
CA ILE A 54 0.44 5.31 16.12
C ILE A 54 1.37 4.55 17.07
N ARG A 55 1.01 3.31 17.43
CA ARG A 55 1.78 2.51 18.39
C ARG A 55 3.09 1.98 17.81
N VAL A 56 3.17 1.70 16.51
CA VAL A 56 4.41 1.22 15.88
C VAL A 56 5.35 2.34 15.46
N ALA A 57 4.88 3.58 15.32
CA ALA A 57 5.68 4.72 14.88
C ALA A 57 7.04 4.86 15.64
N PRO A 58 7.13 4.70 16.98
CA PRO A 58 8.40 4.73 17.72
C PRO A 58 9.35 3.54 17.46
N HIS A 59 8.91 2.54 16.68
CA HIS A 59 9.63 1.28 16.46
C HIS A 59 9.95 1.03 14.99
N VAL A 60 9.56 1.94 14.09
CA VAL A 60 9.80 1.78 12.66
C VAL A 60 11.28 1.98 12.31
N HIS A 61 11.64 1.61 11.10
CA HIS A 61 12.96 1.89 10.56
C HIS A 61 13.22 3.41 10.49
N HIS A 62 14.39 3.86 10.93
CA HIS A 62 14.79 5.27 11.01
C HIS A 62 14.81 6.03 9.67
N LYS A 63 14.58 5.34 8.55
CA LYS A 63 14.51 5.91 7.19
C LYS A 63 13.08 6.19 6.74
N ILE A 64 12.08 5.84 7.54
CA ILE A 64 10.70 6.22 7.28
C ILE A 64 10.59 7.74 7.33
N ARG A 65 10.11 8.33 6.23
CA ARG A 65 9.97 9.78 6.05
C ARG A 65 8.54 10.22 6.35
N PRO A 66 8.30 11.49 6.71
CA PRO A 66 6.94 12.03 6.88
C PRO A 66 6.01 11.75 5.68
N SER A 67 6.56 11.77 4.46
CA SER A 67 5.84 11.48 3.22
C SER A 67 5.26 10.06 3.14
N TYR A 68 5.82 9.09 3.88
CA TYR A 68 5.27 7.74 3.98
C TYR A 68 3.92 7.76 4.70
N TRP A 69 3.84 8.43 5.84
CA TRP A 69 2.62 8.55 6.63
C TRP A 69 1.53 9.31 5.88
N GLU A 70 1.92 10.41 5.22
CA GLU A 70 1.00 11.15 4.34
C GLU A 70 0.47 10.26 3.21
N HIS A 71 1.34 9.48 2.57
CA HIS A 71 0.94 8.57 1.50
C HIS A 71 -0.06 7.52 1.99
N LEU A 72 0.18 6.87 3.14
CA LEU A 72 -0.78 5.91 3.69
C LEU A 72 -2.16 6.53 3.91
N LEU A 73 -2.20 7.72 4.52
CA LEU A 73 -3.45 8.42 4.77
C LEU A 73 -4.16 8.79 3.46
N ILE A 74 -3.46 9.39 2.51
CA ILE A 74 -4.06 9.83 1.25
C ILE A 74 -4.56 8.62 0.46
N THR A 75 -3.75 7.56 0.35
CA THR A 75 -4.12 6.30 -0.29
C THR A 75 -5.36 5.68 0.37
N SER A 76 -5.45 5.68 1.70
CA SER A 76 -6.62 5.13 2.39
C SER A 76 -7.89 5.95 2.15
N GLN A 77 -7.79 7.28 2.12
CA GLN A 77 -8.91 8.15 1.80
C GLN A 77 -9.38 7.94 0.35
N TYR A 78 -8.47 7.80 -0.62
CA TYR A 78 -8.85 7.43 -1.99
C TYR A 78 -9.57 6.10 -2.04
N ALA A 79 -9.04 5.07 -1.37
CA ALA A 79 -9.64 3.74 -1.36
C ALA A 79 -11.07 3.77 -0.80
N ARG A 80 -11.27 4.48 0.32
CA ARG A 80 -12.59 4.70 0.91
C ARG A 80 -13.54 5.38 -0.07
N LYS A 81 -13.12 6.51 -0.66
CA LYS A 81 -13.99 7.32 -1.54
C LYS A 81 -14.35 6.63 -2.83
N ILE A 82 -13.42 5.86 -3.40
CA ILE A 82 -13.69 5.02 -4.56
C ILE A 82 -14.72 3.95 -4.19
N ALA A 83 -14.52 3.24 -3.07
CA ALA A 83 -15.48 2.23 -2.60
C ALA A 83 -16.87 2.82 -2.28
N GLU A 84 -16.95 3.99 -1.63
CA GLU A 84 -18.21 4.72 -1.37
C GLU A 84 -18.96 5.07 -2.68
N SER A 85 -18.22 5.31 -3.76
CA SER A 85 -18.78 5.63 -5.07
C SER A 85 -19.30 4.40 -5.82
N ILE A 86 -18.90 3.20 -5.39
CA ILE A 86 -19.26 1.95 -6.04
C ILE A 86 -20.42 1.30 -5.28
N ALA A 87 -21.59 1.16 -5.92
CA ALA A 87 -22.74 0.46 -5.36
C ALA A 87 -22.59 -1.08 -5.43
N SER A 88 -21.48 -1.63 -4.94
CA SER A 88 -21.17 -3.07 -4.93
C SER A 88 -20.88 -3.58 -3.52
N THR A 89 -21.41 -4.76 -3.20
CA THR A 89 -21.10 -5.47 -1.94
C THR A 89 -19.67 -5.98 -1.88
N GLU A 90 -18.95 -6.01 -3.01
CA GLU A 90 -17.53 -6.37 -3.05
C GLU A 90 -16.61 -5.22 -2.62
N ALA A 91 -17.12 -4.00 -2.54
CA ALA A 91 -16.35 -2.79 -2.25
C ALA A 91 -16.83 -2.12 -0.95
N ASP A 92 -16.53 -2.74 0.21
CA ASP A 92 -16.82 -2.13 1.51
C ASP A 92 -15.86 -0.93 1.76
N PRO A 93 -16.37 0.28 2.05
CA PRO A 93 -15.51 1.45 2.27
C PRO A 93 -14.54 1.34 3.45
N ASN A 94 -14.95 0.71 4.55
CA ASN A 94 -14.11 0.55 5.73
C ASN A 94 -13.01 -0.49 5.46
N GLU A 95 -13.34 -1.56 4.75
CA GLU A 95 -12.34 -2.53 4.26
C GLU A 95 -11.33 -1.84 3.35
N ALA A 96 -11.81 -1.07 2.36
CA ALA A 96 -10.96 -0.38 1.41
C ALA A 96 -10.01 0.62 2.11
N GLU A 97 -10.50 1.39 3.07
CA GLU A 97 -9.66 2.30 3.87
C GLU A 97 -8.61 1.53 4.69
N ALA A 98 -9.01 0.48 5.40
CA ALA A 98 -8.11 -0.32 6.22
C ALA A 98 -7.00 -0.97 5.37
N LEU A 99 -7.34 -1.53 4.21
CA LEU A 99 -6.37 -2.10 3.28
C LEU A 99 -5.50 -1.02 2.61
N GLY A 100 -6.06 0.16 2.35
CA GLY A 100 -5.30 1.32 1.88
C GLY A 100 -4.25 1.79 2.90
N LEU A 101 -4.54 1.73 4.20
CA LEU A 101 -3.54 1.98 5.25
C LEU A 101 -2.48 0.86 5.33
N LEU A 102 -2.87 -0.39 5.11
CA LEU A 102 -2.00 -1.55 5.30
C LEU A 102 -1.18 -1.95 4.05
N HIS A 103 -1.48 -1.43 2.87
CA HIS A 103 -0.90 -1.89 1.60
C HIS A 103 0.64 -1.88 1.60
N ASP A 104 1.22 -0.95 2.34
CA ASP A 104 2.66 -0.69 2.40
C ASP A 104 3.27 -1.06 3.75
N ILE A 105 2.56 -1.80 4.60
CA ILE A 105 2.94 -2.07 6.01
C ILE A 105 4.35 -2.65 6.17
N GLY A 106 4.88 -3.38 5.19
CA GLY A 106 6.25 -3.91 5.27
C GLY A 106 7.35 -2.85 5.20
N LYS A 107 7.07 -1.65 4.63
CA LYS A 107 8.04 -0.55 4.55
C LYS A 107 8.51 -0.09 5.92
N ILE A 108 7.68 -0.16 6.95
CA ILE A 108 8.04 0.25 8.31
C ILE A 108 9.19 -0.59 8.91
N ILE A 109 9.48 -1.77 8.34
CA ILE A 109 10.61 -2.62 8.73
C ILE A 109 11.81 -2.39 7.80
N THR A 110 11.59 -2.39 6.48
CA THR A 110 12.67 -2.31 5.47
C THR A 110 12.31 -1.34 4.32
N PRO A 111 12.43 -0.02 4.51
CA PRO A 111 11.88 0.96 3.57
C PRO A 111 12.59 1.04 2.21
N ASP A 112 13.85 0.63 2.13
CA ASP A 112 14.68 0.77 0.92
C ASP A 112 14.51 -0.40 -0.08
N HIS A 113 13.71 -1.39 0.28
CA HIS A 113 13.76 -2.72 -0.29
C HIS A 113 12.49 -3.05 -1.10
N TYR A 114 12.45 -2.58 -2.35
CA TYR A 114 11.28 -2.70 -3.24
C TYR A 114 10.87 -4.16 -3.48
N LEU A 115 9.59 -4.52 -3.37
CA LEU A 115 9.03 -5.89 -3.37
C LEU A 115 9.35 -6.75 -2.15
N ARG A 116 10.50 -6.51 -1.50
CA ARG A 116 10.80 -7.16 -0.23
C ARG A 116 9.82 -6.71 0.84
N THR A 117 9.40 -5.46 0.79
CA THR A 117 8.36 -4.87 1.66
C THR A 117 7.04 -5.64 1.55
N ASP A 118 6.64 -6.07 0.35
CA ASP A 118 5.36 -6.78 0.16
C ASP A 118 5.41 -8.17 0.81
N ALA A 119 6.55 -8.86 0.65
CA ALA A 119 6.78 -10.16 1.28
C ALA A 119 6.78 -10.05 2.82
N LEU A 120 7.41 -9.01 3.37
CA LEU A 120 7.42 -8.75 4.81
C LEU A 120 6.04 -8.32 5.33
N GLY A 121 5.32 -7.49 4.58
CA GLY A 121 3.96 -7.09 4.90
C GLY A 121 3.02 -8.29 4.97
N ARG A 122 3.10 -9.19 3.98
CA ARG A 122 2.36 -10.47 3.99
C ARG A 122 2.74 -11.35 5.17
N LEU A 123 4.03 -11.49 5.47
CA LEU A 123 4.48 -12.28 6.62
C LEU A 123 3.97 -11.70 7.95
N LEU A 124 4.00 -10.37 8.09
CA LEU A 124 3.48 -9.67 9.26
C LEU A 124 1.98 -9.89 9.41
N ALA A 125 1.21 -9.73 8.33
CA ALA A 125 -0.24 -9.96 8.32
C ALA A 125 -0.60 -11.39 8.75
N ILE A 126 0.05 -12.41 8.15
CA ILE A 126 -0.11 -13.82 8.53
C ILE A 126 0.15 -14.01 10.01
N LYS A 127 1.29 -13.52 10.50
CA LYS A 127 1.69 -13.71 11.90
C LYS A 127 0.79 -12.95 12.88
N ALA A 128 0.20 -11.84 12.44
CA ALA A 128 -0.73 -11.04 13.22
C ALA A 128 -2.14 -11.68 13.31
N GLY A 129 -2.41 -12.72 12.52
CA GLY A 129 -3.70 -13.41 12.48
C GLY A 129 -4.67 -12.82 11.45
N VAL A 130 -4.21 -11.94 10.57
CA VAL A 130 -5.03 -11.39 9.49
C VAL A 130 -5.43 -12.53 8.56
N ARG A 131 -6.72 -12.59 8.23
CA ARG A 131 -7.29 -13.56 7.32
C ARG A 131 -6.73 -13.36 5.92
N MET A 132 -6.25 -14.43 5.30
CA MET A 132 -5.55 -14.33 4.01
C MET A 132 -6.47 -13.86 2.89
N GLU A 133 -7.74 -14.26 2.91
CA GLU A 133 -8.74 -13.80 1.94
C GLU A 133 -9.01 -12.30 2.01
N VAL A 134 -8.72 -11.65 3.15
CA VAL A 134 -8.76 -10.19 3.31
C VAL A 134 -7.48 -9.58 2.78
N PHE A 135 -6.31 -10.09 3.20
CA PHE A 135 -5.03 -9.51 2.80
C PHE A 135 -4.75 -9.67 1.29
N GLU A 136 -5.25 -10.73 0.66
CA GLU A 136 -5.13 -10.96 -0.79
C GLU A 136 -5.95 -9.99 -1.64
N LYS A 137 -6.76 -9.12 -1.02
CA LYS A 137 -7.41 -7.98 -1.69
C LYS A 137 -6.47 -6.79 -1.92
N ILE A 138 -5.30 -6.76 -1.29
CA ILE A 138 -4.23 -5.82 -1.64
C ILE A 138 -3.65 -6.19 -3.01
N ALA A 139 -3.32 -5.18 -3.81
CA ALA A 139 -2.80 -5.38 -5.15
C ALA A 139 -1.56 -6.31 -5.16
N PRO A 140 -1.57 -7.41 -5.92
CA PRO A 140 -0.48 -8.38 -5.90
C PRO A 140 0.68 -7.88 -6.77
N LEU A 141 1.52 -6.97 -6.24
CA LEU A 141 2.62 -6.34 -6.99
C LEU A 141 3.56 -7.36 -7.64
N ASN A 142 3.79 -8.52 -7.03
CA ASN A 142 4.59 -9.58 -7.65
C ASN A 142 3.95 -10.21 -8.89
N ARG A 143 2.61 -10.30 -8.96
CA ARG A 143 1.86 -10.75 -10.15
C ARG A 143 1.81 -9.64 -11.20
N ILE A 144 1.60 -8.39 -10.78
CA ILE A 144 1.62 -7.22 -11.67
C ILE A 144 3.00 -7.10 -12.32
N LEU A 145 4.08 -7.21 -11.55
CA LEU A 145 5.45 -7.15 -12.07
C LEU A 145 5.88 -8.41 -12.85
N GLY A 146 4.99 -9.38 -13.08
CA GLY A 146 5.31 -10.58 -13.85
C GLY A 146 6.37 -11.50 -13.24
N ILE A 147 6.61 -11.40 -11.93
CA ILE A 147 7.59 -12.22 -11.18
C ILE A 147 6.94 -13.52 -10.70
N SER A 148 5.62 -13.48 -10.47
CA SER A 148 4.83 -14.65 -10.11
C SER A 148 4.63 -15.61 -11.28
N ALA A 149 4.45 -16.90 -10.98
CA ALA A 149 4.04 -17.92 -11.95
C ALA A 149 2.67 -17.65 -12.59
N LEU A 150 1.86 -16.77 -11.97
CA LEU A 150 0.54 -16.35 -12.46
C LEU A 150 0.53 -14.81 -12.62
N PRO A 151 1.19 -14.28 -13.68
CA PRO A 151 1.28 -12.85 -13.91
C PRO A 151 -0.11 -12.25 -14.22
N VAL A 152 -0.32 -10.99 -13.84
CA VAL A 152 -1.44 -10.20 -14.35
C VAL A 152 -1.13 -9.88 -15.80
N SER A 153 -2.04 -10.24 -16.71
CA SER A 153 -1.92 -9.95 -18.14
C SER A 153 -2.93 -8.89 -18.57
N THR A 154 -4.07 -8.82 -17.88
CA THR A 154 -5.15 -7.85 -18.12
C THR A 154 -5.79 -7.44 -16.80
N ILE A 155 -6.55 -6.34 -16.79
CA ILE A 155 -7.36 -5.93 -15.64
C ILE A 155 -8.30 -7.04 -15.11
N ASN A 156 -8.76 -7.96 -15.97
CA ASN A 156 -9.67 -9.04 -15.56
C ASN A 156 -9.00 -10.08 -14.65
N ASP A 157 -7.68 -10.06 -14.52
CA ASP A 157 -6.93 -10.93 -13.60
C ASP A 157 -6.90 -10.38 -12.15
N LEU A 158 -7.50 -9.20 -11.94
CA LEU A 158 -7.60 -8.50 -10.67
C LEU A 158 -9.06 -8.46 -10.19
N SER A 159 -9.25 -8.63 -8.88
CA SER A 159 -10.56 -8.41 -8.25
C SER A 159 -10.86 -6.93 -8.10
N LEU A 160 -12.14 -6.57 -7.92
CA LEU A 160 -12.52 -5.17 -7.69
C LEU A 160 -11.78 -4.54 -6.48
N PRO A 161 -11.65 -5.20 -5.32
CA PRO A 161 -10.82 -4.68 -4.22
C PRO A 161 -9.37 -4.42 -4.59
N GLN A 162 -8.75 -5.29 -5.41
CA GLN A 162 -7.37 -5.12 -5.87
C GLN A 162 -7.25 -3.91 -6.80
N ILE A 163 -8.22 -3.72 -7.70
CA ILE A 163 -8.29 -2.56 -8.59
C ILE A 163 -8.41 -1.27 -7.76
N ILE A 164 -9.32 -1.23 -6.78
CA ILE A 164 -9.48 -0.08 -5.88
C ILE A 164 -8.17 0.21 -5.14
N ASN A 165 -7.54 -0.80 -4.56
CA ASN A 165 -6.30 -0.65 -3.80
C ASN A 165 -5.13 -0.15 -4.67
N HIS A 166 -4.92 -0.74 -5.85
CA HIS A 166 -3.82 -0.36 -6.75
C HIS A 166 -4.01 1.05 -7.34
N THR A 167 -5.23 1.38 -7.76
CA THR A 167 -5.56 2.74 -8.21
C THR A 167 -5.35 3.75 -7.08
N SER A 168 -5.72 3.41 -5.84
CA SER A 168 -5.56 4.31 -4.70
C SER A 168 -4.10 4.55 -4.31
N ASP A 169 -3.21 3.55 -4.36
CA ASP A 169 -1.76 3.77 -4.17
C ASP A 169 -1.23 4.78 -5.20
N ASN A 170 -1.57 4.58 -6.48
CA ASN A 170 -1.10 5.47 -7.53
C ASN A 170 -1.65 6.89 -7.37
N MET A 171 -2.96 7.05 -7.14
CA MET A 171 -3.61 8.35 -6.92
C MET A 171 -3.22 9.01 -5.59
N GLY A 172 -2.78 8.22 -4.61
CA GLY A 172 -2.34 8.66 -3.28
C GLY A 172 -0.96 9.33 -3.26
N ARG A 173 -0.43 9.70 -4.42
CA ARG A 173 0.87 10.35 -4.60
C ARG A 173 0.72 11.85 -4.79
N LYS A 174 1.81 12.56 -4.51
CA LYS A 174 1.93 14.00 -4.76
C LYS A 174 2.92 14.25 -5.90
N ASN A 175 2.65 15.29 -6.69
CA ASN A 175 3.57 15.78 -7.71
C ASN A 175 4.78 16.52 -7.06
N SER A 176 5.70 17.01 -7.87
CA SER A 176 6.89 17.76 -7.39
C SER A 176 6.55 19.05 -6.64
N ASN A 177 5.34 19.59 -6.82
CA ASN A 177 4.85 20.78 -6.13
C ASN A 177 4.15 20.43 -4.80
N GLY A 178 4.06 19.15 -4.44
CA GLY A 178 3.40 18.69 -3.22
C GLY A 178 1.86 18.58 -3.33
N GLU A 179 1.30 18.71 -4.54
CA GLU A 179 -0.14 18.63 -4.78
C GLU A 179 -0.53 17.19 -5.13
N LEU A 180 -1.78 16.81 -4.80
CA LEU A 180 -2.34 15.52 -5.24
C LEU A 180 -2.32 15.45 -6.77
N ILE A 181 -1.86 14.32 -7.32
CA ILE A 181 -1.83 14.10 -8.76
C ILE A 181 -3.24 14.00 -9.36
N ASN A 182 -3.39 14.32 -10.64
CA ASN A 182 -4.57 13.99 -11.43
C ASN A 182 -4.34 12.68 -12.23
N VAL A 183 -5.39 12.18 -12.90
CA VAL A 183 -5.31 10.98 -13.73
C VAL A 183 -4.27 11.14 -14.85
N GLU A 184 -4.19 12.34 -15.42
CA GLU A 184 -3.24 12.66 -16.49
C GLU A 184 -1.78 12.59 -16.03
N ASP A 185 -1.53 12.84 -14.74
CA ASP A 185 -0.19 12.82 -14.15
C ASP A 185 0.31 11.40 -13.91
N VAL A 186 -0.56 10.38 -13.85
CA VAL A 186 -0.22 8.98 -13.53
C VAL A 186 0.86 8.44 -14.48
N LEU A 187 0.74 8.74 -15.78
CA LEU A 187 1.71 8.33 -16.79
C LEU A 187 3.10 8.95 -16.58
N SER A 188 3.18 10.14 -15.99
CA SER A 188 4.42 10.92 -15.84
C SER A 188 5.27 10.51 -14.64
N LEU A 189 4.72 9.69 -13.72
CA LEU A 189 5.40 9.25 -12.50
C LEU A 189 6.49 8.18 -12.73
N SER A 190 6.57 7.66 -13.95
CA SER A 190 7.36 6.51 -14.35
C SER A 190 8.73 6.91 -14.92
N SER A 191 9.54 7.54 -14.05
CA SER A 191 10.96 7.76 -14.31
C SER A 191 11.80 7.37 -13.10
N ARG A 192 11.70 6.10 -12.68
CA ARG A 192 12.61 5.58 -11.65
C ARG A 192 13.87 5.04 -12.32
N LYS A 193 15.01 5.68 -12.06
CA LYS A 193 16.32 5.13 -12.40
C LYS A 193 16.52 3.81 -11.66
N SER A 194 16.55 2.70 -12.37
CA SER A 194 16.89 1.39 -11.84
C SER A 194 18.41 1.23 -11.80
N SER A 195 18.99 1.06 -10.61
CA SER A 195 20.21 0.24 -10.51
C SER A 195 19.76 -1.22 -10.42
N THR A 196 20.43 -2.13 -11.13
CA THR A 196 20.13 -3.57 -11.15
C THR A 196 20.80 -4.34 -10.00
N ASP A 197 21.51 -3.63 -9.13
CA ASP A 197 22.45 -4.20 -8.17
C ASP A 197 21.81 -4.52 -6.81
N SER A 198 20.70 -5.28 -6.82
CA SER A 198 20.14 -5.82 -5.57
C SER A 198 20.69 -7.21 -5.23
N ILE A 199 21.04 -7.38 -3.96
CA ILE A 199 21.47 -8.66 -3.38
C ILE A 199 20.30 -9.62 -3.12
N TRP A 200 19.06 -9.11 -3.14
CA TRP A 200 17.84 -9.83 -2.87
C TRP A 200 17.21 -10.30 -4.17
N TYR A 201 16.87 -11.59 -4.22
CA TYR A 201 16.33 -12.21 -5.44
C TYR A 201 15.00 -11.54 -5.88
N SER A 202 14.08 -11.30 -4.94
CA SER A 202 12.78 -10.67 -5.23
C SER A 202 12.91 -9.26 -5.81
N GLU A 203 13.85 -8.47 -5.31
CA GLU A 203 14.07 -7.12 -5.81
C GLU A 203 14.79 -7.14 -7.16
N ARG A 204 15.78 -8.03 -7.32
CA ARG A 204 16.50 -8.19 -8.57
C ARG A 204 15.55 -8.57 -9.70
N ASP A 205 14.64 -9.52 -9.47
CA ASP A 205 13.65 -9.93 -10.46
C ASP A 205 12.69 -8.80 -10.81
N GLY A 206 12.26 -8.02 -9.81
CA GLY A 206 11.45 -6.83 -10.03
C GLY A 206 12.15 -5.74 -10.81
N LEU A 207 13.38 -5.38 -10.41
CA LEU A 207 14.20 -4.38 -11.09
C LEU A 207 14.55 -4.81 -12.51
N THR A 208 14.86 -6.10 -12.71
CA THR A 208 15.09 -6.68 -14.04
C THR A 208 13.84 -6.55 -14.90
N THR A 209 12.66 -6.83 -14.34
CA THR A 209 11.40 -6.74 -15.08
C THR A 209 11.03 -5.30 -15.40
N LEU A 210 11.20 -4.37 -14.47
CA LEU A 210 11.02 -2.93 -14.71
C LEU A 210 11.99 -2.40 -15.78
N SER A 211 13.18 -2.99 -15.89
CA SER A 211 14.17 -2.64 -16.92
C SER A 211 13.89 -3.25 -18.29
N LYS A 212 12.90 -4.15 -18.43
CA LYS A 212 12.54 -4.74 -19.74
C LYS A 212 11.88 -3.66 -20.63
N PRO A 213 12.31 -3.53 -21.90
CA PRO A 213 11.68 -2.60 -22.82
C PRO A 213 10.16 -2.80 -22.90
N GLY A 214 9.41 -1.70 -22.72
CA GLY A 214 7.94 -1.70 -22.78
C GLY A 214 7.22 -2.17 -21.51
N PHE A 215 7.93 -2.69 -20.50
CA PHE A 215 7.27 -3.18 -19.27
C PHE A 215 6.71 -2.03 -18.42
N GLU A 216 7.49 -0.97 -18.22
CA GLU A 216 7.04 0.23 -17.50
C GLU A 216 5.79 0.84 -18.16
N GLN A 217 5.78 0.90 -19.50
CA GLN A 217 4.61 1.34 -20.26
C GLN A 217 3.40 0.41 -20.04
N TRP A 218 3.60 -0.91 -20.03
CA TRP A 218 2.53 -1.86 -19.74
C TRP A 218 1.98 -1.68 -18.31
N ALA A 219 2.83 -1.52 -17.30
CA ALA A 219 2.40 -1.34 -15.92
C ALA A 219 1.61 -0.04 -15.74
N ASN A 220 2.04 1.04 -16.39
CA ASN A 220 1.30 2.31 -16.42
C ASN A 220 -0.05 2.17 -17.14
N ASN A 221 -0.08 1.45 -18.26
CA ASN A 221 -1.33 1.19 -18.99
C ASN A 221 -2.32 0.39 -18.15
N LEU A 222 -1.85 -0.58 -17.35
CA LEU A 222 -2.71 -1.31 -16.42
C LEU A 222 -3.42 -0.37 -15.43
N VAL A 223 -2.70 0.61 -14.84
CA VAL A 223 -3.32 1.60 -13.95
C VAL A 223 -4.35 2.47 -14.70
N LEU A 224 -4.07 2.84 -15.95
CA LEU A 224 -5.06 3.56 -16.77
C LEU A 224 -6.29 2.71 -17.10
N GLU A 225 -6.11 1.42 -17.37
CA GLU A 225 -7.21 0.47 -17.57
C GLU A 225 -8.06 0.36 -16.30
N GLU A 226 -7.42 0.29 -15.12
CA GLU A 226 -8.09 0.29 -13.82
C GLU A 226 -8.94 1.55 -13.61
N ILE A 227 -8.35 2.74 -13.80
CA ILE A 227 -9.03 4.03 -13.71
C ILE A 227 -10.20 4.10 -14.71
N THR A 228 -9.98 3.68 -15.95
CA THR A 228 -11.00 3.69 -17.00
C THR A 228 -12.14 2.74 -16.65
N SER A 229 -11.84 1.53 -16.16
CA SER A 229 -12.84 0.57 -15.72
C SER A 229 -13.65 1.10 -14.53
N LEU A 230 -13.01 1.74 -13.56
CA LEU A 230 -13.68 2.39 -12.43
C LEU A 230 -14.62 3.51 -12.88
N LYS A 231 -14.17 4.35 -13.82
CA LYS A 231 -14.96 5.44 -14.39
C LYS A 231 -16.14 4.94 -15.22
N ASP A 232 -15.91 4.01 -16.14
CA ASP A 232 -16.90 3.63 -17.14
C ASP A 232 -17.93 2.64 -16.57
N LYS A 233 -17.50 1.67 -15.75
CA LYS A 233 -18.39 0.64 -15.18
C LYS A 233 -19.07 1.07 -13.90
N TYR A 234 -18.37 1.86 -13.07
CA TYR A 234 -18.86 2.24 -11.75
C TYR A 234 -19.08 3.75 -11.58
N HIS A 235 -18.91 4.53 -12.64
CA HIS A 235 -19.18 5.98 -12.64
C HIS A 235 -18.36 6.75 -11.60
N VAL A 236 -17.15 6.28 -11.29
CA VAL A 236 -16.23 6.94 -10.36
C VAL A 236 -15.73 8.25 -10.95
N ASP A 237 -15.99 9.36 -10.26
CA ASP A 237 -15.50 10.70 -10.59
C ASP A 237 -14.21 11.00 -9.81
N PHE A 238 -13.06 10.73 -10.43
CA PHE A 238 -11.75 10.99 -9.83
C PHE A 238 -11.46 12.46 -9.56
N GLY A 239 -12.06 13.39 -10.33
CA GLY A 239 -11.90 14.82 -10.09
C GLY A 239 -12.56 15.23 -8.79
N LYS A 240 -13.81 14.79 -8.59
CA LYS A 240 -14.55 14.98 -7.34
C LYS A 240 -13.84 14.30 -6.16
N ILE A 241 -13.45 13.03 -6.31
CA ILE A 241 -12.76 12.28 -5.25
C ILE A 241 -11.45 12.97 -4.84
N ARG A 242 -10.63 13.43 -5.80
CA ARG A 242 -9.40 14.16 -5.50
C ARG A 242 -9.66 15.41 -4.64
N SER A 243 -10.70 16.18 -4.96
CA SER A 243 -11.09 17.34 -4.17
C SER A 243 -11.54 16.96 -2.76
N GLU A 244 -12.35 15.90 -2.63
CA GLU A 244 -12.82 15.40 -1.33
C GLU A 244 -11.67 14.86 -0.48
N VAL A 245 -10.76 14.08 -1.05
CA VAL A 245 -9.54 13.59 -0.37
C VAL A 245 -8.67 14.76 0.07
N GLY A 246 -8.48 15.77 -0.78
CA GLY A 246 -7.74 16.98 -0.43
C GLY A 246 -8.33 17.69 0.79
N HIS A 247 -9.66 17.76 0.90
CA HIS A 247 -10.34 18.29 2.08
C HIS A 247 -10.20 17.36 3.29
N ASP A 248 -10.40 16.06 3.09
CA ASP A 248 -10.40 15.06 4.17
C ASP A 248 -9.04 14.97 4.87
N VAL A 249 -7.93 15.06 4.13
CA VAL A 249 -6.57 15.10 4.70
C VAL A 249 -6.39 16.28 5.68
N GLN A 250 -7.09 17.40 5.47
CA GLN A 250 -7.02 18.59 6.33
C GLN A 250 -7.96 18.51 7.55
N LYS A 251 -8.78 17.46 7.68
CA LYS A 251 -9.66 17.31 8.84
C LYS A 251 -8.84 17.17 10.14
N PRO A 252 -9.34 17.68 11.28
CA PRO A 252 -8.62 17.65 12.55
C PRO A 252 -8.13 16.26 12.96
N GLU A 253 -8.96 15.23 12.82
CA GLU A 253 -8.63 13.84 13.16
C GLU A 253 -7.50 13.27 12.30
N ASN A 254 -7.45 13.64 11.02
CA ASN A 254 -6.43 13.22 10.07
C ASN A 254 -5.11 13.95 10.32
N THR A 255 -5.18 15.25 10.61
CA THR A 255 -4.02 16.06 11.00
C THR A 255 -3.44 15.58 12.33
N GLN A 256 -4.29 15.29 13.32
CA GLN A 256 -3.87 14.74 14.61
C GLN A 256 -3.22 13.36 14.46
N TRP A 257 -3.77 12.49 13.62
CA TRP A 257 -3.17 11.20 13.34
C TRP A 257 -1.78 11.33 12.70
N LEU A 258 -1.62 12.21 11.69
CA LEU A 258 -0.33 12.49 11.07
C LEU A 258 0.69 13.01 12.09
N LEU A 259 0.29 13.97 12.93
CA LEU A 259 1.15 14.48 14.00
C LEU A 259 1.54 13.37 14.99
N ALA A 260 0.63 12.46 15.32
CA ALA A 260 0.90 11.37 16.25
C ALA A 260 1.92 10.36 15.71
N VAL A 261 1.86 10.02 14.41
CA VAL A 261 2.82 9.08 13.78
C VAL A 261 4.15 9.74 13.38
N GLN A 262 4.21 11.08 13.30
CA GLN A 262 5.41 11.82 12.90
C GLN A 262 6.27 12.28 14.10
N ASN A 263 5.68 12.45 15.30
CA ASN A 263 6.36 13.00 16.48
C ASN A 263 6.99 11.94 17.40
N THR A 264 7.31 10.75 16.88
CA THR A 264 7.84 9.61 17.65
C THR A 264 9.28 9.27 17.34
#